data_AF-A0A6H9GXB0-F1
#
_entry.id   AF-A0A6H9GXB0-F1
#
_cell.length_a   1.000
_cell.length_b   1.000
_cell.length_c   1.000
_cell.angle_alpha   90.00
_cell.angle_beta   90.00
_cell.angle_gamma   90.00
#
_symmetry.space_group_name_H-M   'P 1'
#
loop_
_entity.id
_entity.type
_entity.pdbx_description
1 polymer ?
#
loop_
_entity_poly.entity_id
_entity_poly.type
_entity_poly.pdbx_seq_one_letter_code
_entity_poly.pdbx_strand_id
1 'polypeptide(L)'
;MSETVYIETSILGHLTARPTENLILAANIKITQDWWDEYSSSLVLYVSEIVEDEASRGDSKIATQRQNLLQSLIFLDLTEEAIALAQEFLQQSNLPPKSL
;
A
#
# COMPACT_ATOMS: atom_id res chain seq x y z
N MET A 1 -21.74 11.01 1.65
CA MET A 1 -20.41 10.77 1.05
C MET A 1 -20.03 9.35 1.40
N SER A 2 -19.55 8.57 0.43
CA SER A 2 -18.94 7.27 0.74
C SER A 2 -17.58 7.52 1.39
N GLU A 3 -17.26 6.75 2.43
CA GLU A 3 -15.95 6.84 3.08
C GLU A 3 -14.87 6.27 2.16
N THR A 4 -13.73 6.96 2.10
CA THR A 4 -12.63 6.66 1.19
C THR A 4 -11.38 6.32 1.96
N VAL A 5 -10.64 5.29 1.54
CA VAL A 5 -9.39 4.88 2.18
C VAL A 5 -8.30 4.70 1.13
N TYR A 6 -7.10 5.19 1.43
CA TYR A 6 -5.91 4.95 0.62
C TYR A 6 -5.17 3.69 1.12
N ILE A 7 -4.83 2.80 0.21
CA ILE A 7 -4.18 1.52 0.47
C ILE A 7 -2.68 1.63 0.18
N GLU A 8 -1.88 1.54 1.24
CA GLU A 8 -0.42 1.51 1.17
C GLU A 8 0.12 0.10 0.84
N THR A 9 1.34 0.03 0.29
CA THR A 9 2.01 -1.22 -0.09
C THR A 9 2.05 -2.26 1.05
N SER A 10 2.20 -1.81 2.29
CA SER A 10 2.27 -2.68 3.47
C SER A 10 0.99 -3.49 3.69
N ILE A 11 -0.18 -2.95 3.35
CA ILE A 11 -1.47 -3.63 3.43
C ILE A 11 -1.47 -4.84 2.49
N LEU A 12 -1.07 -4.64 1.23
CA LEU A 12 -0.95 -5.72 0.25
C LEU A 12 0.09 -6.77 0.69
N GLY A 13 1.19 -6.31 1.31
CA GLY A 13 2.20 -7.17 1.90
C GLY A 13 1.63 -8.07 2.99
N HIS A 14 0.85 -7.52 3.92
CA HIS A 14 0.21 -8.29 4.99
C HIS A 14 -0.86 -9.27 4.46
N LEU A 15 -1.69 -8.86 3.48
CA LEU A 15 -2.73 -9.72 2.91
C LEU A 15 -2.18 -10.95 2.18
N THR A 16 -0.95 -10.84 1.65
CA THR A 16 -0.27 -11.93 0.94
C THR A 16 0.85 -12.58 1.75
N ALA A 17 1.00 -12.17 3.01
CA ALA A 17 2.06 -12.67 3.88
C ALA A 17 1.83 -14.15 4.22
N ARG A 18 2.94 -14.89 4.32
CA ARG A 18 2.93 -16.25 4.84
C ARG A 18 2.79 -16.22 6.36
N PRO A 19 2.22 -17.27 6.97
CA PRO A 19 2.26 -17.44 8.42
C PRO A 19 3.68 -17.27 8.96
N THR A 20 3.80 -16.65 10.13
CA THR A 20 5.07 -16.27 10.74
C THR A 20 5.03 -16.47 12.25
N GLU A 21 6.14 -16.90 12.81
CA GLU A 21 6.35 -17.01 14.26
C GLU A 21 6.67 -15.66 14.93
N ASN A 22 6.92 -14.61 14.12
CA ASN A 22 7.09 -13.26 14.64
C ASN A 22 5.72 -12.72 15.09
N LEU A 23 5.48 -12.71 16.40
CA LEU A 23 4.19 -12.31 16.99
C LEU A 23 3.72 -10.90 16.58
N ILE A 24 4.64 -9.94 16.45
CA ILE A 24 4.28 -8.57 16.05
C ILE A 24 3.79 -8.55 14.61
N LEU A 25 4.53 -9.23 13.72
CA LEU A 25 4.12 -9.32 12.32
C LEU A 25 2.83 -10.13 12.16
N ALA A 26 2.69 -11.23 12.89
CA ALA A 26 1.47 -12.03 12.88
C ALA A 26 0.24 -11.21 13.31
N ALA A 27 0.38 -10.35 14.33
CA ALA A 27 -0.68 -9.46 14.76
C ALA A 27 -1.06 -8.44 13.67
N ASN A 28 -0.08 -7.80 13.03
CA ASN A 28 -0.33 -6.86 11.94
C ASN A 28 -0.99 -7.53 10.73
N ILE A 29 -0.56 -8.75 10.38
CA ILE A 29 -1.20 -9.56 9.34
C ILE A 29 -2.66 -9.82 9.69
N LYS A 30 -2.93 -10.30 10.90
CA LYS A 30 -4.28 -10.63 11.33
C LYS A 30 -5.21 -9.41 11.34
N ILE A 31 -4.76 -8.29 11.91
CA ILE A 31 -5.54 -7.05 11.94
C ILE A 31 -5.82 -6.55 10.51
N THR A 32 -4.85 -6.64 9.61
CA THR A 32 -5.04 -6.23 8.21
C THR A 32 -6.05 -7.14 7.50
N GLN A 33 -5.97 -8.45 7.69
CA GLN A 33 -6.91 -9.42 7.12
C GLN A 33 -8.33 -9.20 7.65
N ASP A 34 -8.49 -9.03 8.96
CA ASP A 34 -9.80 -8.78 9.58
C ASP A 34 -10.42 -7.48 9.05
N TRP A 35 -9.62 -6.42 8.98
CA TRP A 35 -10.10 -5.16 8.41
C TRP A 35 -10.51 -5.31 6.95
N TRP A 36 -9.72 -6.04 6.16
CA TRP A 36 -9.98 -6.24 4.74
C TRP A 36 -11.27 -7.04 4.53
N ASP A 37 -11.46 -8.12 5.26
CA ASP A 37 -12.62 -8.99 5.12
C ASP A 37 -13.91 -8.32 5.63
N GLU A 38 -13.83 -7.54 6.71
CA GLU A 38 -15.01 -6.94 7.35
C GLU A 38 -15.42 -5.58 6.76
N TYR A 39 -14.45 -4.72 6.39
CA TYR A 39 -14.75 -3.31 6.09
C TYR A 39 -14.44 -2.89 4.66
N SER A 40 -13.45 -3.50 4.00
CA SER A 40 -12.95 -3.00 2.71
C SER A 40 -14.03 -2.89 1.64
N SER A 41 -14.98 -3.84 1.61
CA SER A 41 -16.10 -3.88 0.67
C SER A 41 -17.13 -2.76 0.84
N SER A 42 -17.14 -2.09 1.99
CA SER A 42 -18.05 -0.98 2.31
C SER A 42 -17.45 0.41 2.00
N LEU A 43 -16.20 0.45 1.58
CA LEU A 43 -15.40 1.66 1.39
C LEU A 43 -15.01 1.83 -0.08
N VAL A 44 -14.66 3.06 -0.47
CA VAL A 44 -14.01 3.31 -1.76
C VAL A 44 -12.50 3.29 -1.55
N LEU A 45 -11.85 2.29 -2.13
CA LEU A 45 -10.43 2.04 -1.93
C LEU A 45 -9.60 2.62 -3.07
N TYR A 46 -8.61 3.42 -2.70
CA TYR A 46 -7.70 4.09 -3.60
C TYR A 46 -6.28 3.59 -3.44
N VAL A 47 -5.49 3.64 -4.52
CA VAL A 47 -4.07 3.27 -4.56
C VAL A 47 -3.33 4.21 -5.50
N SER A 48 -2.01 4.32 -5.40
CA SER A 48 -1.18 5.05 -6.37
C SER A 48 -0.35 4.12 -7.24
N GLU A 49 0.12 4.61 -8.38
CA GLU A 49 1.07 3.89 -9.25
C GLU A 49 2.36 3.50 -8.52
N ILE A 50 2.80 4.30 -7.53
CA ILE A 50 3.99 3.98 -6.72
C ILE A 50 3.77 2.70 -5.90
N VAL A 51 2.55 2.50 -5.37
CA VAL A 51 2.21 1.27 -4.63
C VAL A 51 2.19 0.06 -5.58
N GLU A 52 1.73 0.22 -6.82
CA GLU A 52 1.79 -0.83 -7.84
C GLU A 52 3.25 -1.23 -8.16
N ASP A 53 4.12 -0.23 -8.38
CA ASP A 53 5.54 -0.42 -8.62
C ASP A 53 6.19 -1.21 -7.48
N GLU A 54 5.93 -0.84 -6.23
CA GLU A 54 6.46 -1.56 -5.07
C GLU A 54 5.86 -2.96 -4.91
N ALA A 55 4.56 -3.12 -5.16
CA ALA A 55 3.86 -4.39 -5.08
C ALA A 55 4.33 -5.40 -6.14
N SER A 56 4.85 -4.91 -7.27
CA SER A 56 5.41 -5.75 -8.34
C SER A 56 6.77 -6.37 -7.99
N ARG A 57 7.50 -5.80 -7.03
CA ARG A 57 8.88 -6.19 -6.70
C ARG A 57 8.96 -7.38 -5.75
N GLY A 58 10.03 -8.18 -5.84
CA GLY A 58 10.32 -9.29 -4.92
C GLY A 58 10.00 -10.66 -5.49
N ASP A 59 9.55 -11.61 -4.65
CA ASP A 59 9.17 -12.96 -5.08
C ASP A 59 8.01 -12.90 -6.08
N SER A 60 8.20 -13.49 -7.27
CA SER A 60 7.27 -13.35 -8.39
C SER A 60 5.88 -13.93 -8.10
N LYS A 61 5.77 -14.97 -7.26
CA LYS A 61 4.48 -15.55 -6.89
C LYS A 61 3.72 -14.60 -5.97
N ILE A 62 4.41 -14.03 -4.98
CA ILE A 62 3.80 -13.06 -4.04
C ILE A 62 3.47 -11.74 -4.73
N ALA A 63 4.34 -11.27 -5.63
CA ALA A 63 4.06 -10.12 -6.48
C ALA A 63 2.78 -10.31 -7.31
N THR A 64 2.63 -11.48 -7.94
CA THR A 64 1.40 -11.81 -8.70
C THR A 64 0.14 -11.78 -7.82
N GLN A 65 0.23 -12.28 -6.58
CA GLN A 65 -0.90 -12.21 -5.64
C GLN A 65 -1.27 -10.77 -5.27
N ARG A 66 -0.29 -9.92 -5.01
CA ARG A 66 -0.53 -8.49 -4.72
C ARG A 66 -1.12 -7.76 -5.94
N GLN A 67 -0.63 -8.06 -7.14
CA GLN A 67 -1.16 -7.52 -8.38
C GLN A 67 -2.62 -7.90 -8.62
N ASN A 68 -3.03 -9.11 -8.26
CA ASN A 68 -4.44 -9.49 -8.34
C ASN A 68 -5.34 -8.69 -7.37
N LEU A 69 -4.84 -8.32 -6.19
CA LEU A 69 -5.58 -7.48 -5.25
C LEU A 69 -5.78 -6.05 -5.80
N LEU A 70 -4.75 -5.50 -6.45
CA LEU A 70 -4.76 -4.15 -7.04
C LEU A 70 -5.84 -3.97 -8.12
N GLN A 71 -6.20 -5.03 -8.85
CA GLN A 71 -7.21 -4.97 -9.93
C GLN A 71 -8.59 -4.50 -9.45
N SER A 72 -8.87 -4.61 -8.14
CA SER A 72 -10.14 -4.18 -7.54
C SER A 72 -10.14 -2.73 -7.04
N LEU A 73 -8.99 -2.05 -7.06
CA LEU A 73 -8.78 -0.73 -6.45
C LEU A 73 -8.80 0.38 -7.50
N ILE A 74 -9.10 1.60 -7.05
CA ILE A 74 -9.11 2.79 -7.92
C ILE A 74 -7.74 3.45 -7.86
N PHE A 75 -7.10 3.64 -9.01
CA PHE A 75 -5.83 4.37 -9.08
C PHE A 75 -6.07 5.87 -8.98
N LEU A 76 -5.31 6.52 -8.11
CA LEU A 76 -5.21 7.97 -8.02
C LEU A 76 -4.15 8.45 -9.00
N ASP A 77 -4.54 9.41 -9.83
CA ASP A 77 -3.63 10.09 -10.73
C ASP A 77 -2.57 10.85 -9.95
N LEU A 78 -1.30 10.68 -10.34
CA LEU A 78 -0.21 11.53 -9.88
C LEU A 78 -0.28 12.88 -10.58
N THR A 79 -0.62 13.93 -9.84
CA THR A 79 -0.70 15.30 -10.37
C THR A 79 0.62 16.04 -10.24
N GLU A 80 0.87 17.01 -11.13
CA GLU A 80 2.06 17.86 -11.05
C GLU A 80 2.14 18.60 -9.71
N GLU A 81 1.00 19.02 -9.16
CA GLU A 81 0.91 19.67 -7.86
C GLU A 81 1.29 18.73 -6.70
N ALA A 82 0.87 17.47 -6.74
CA ALA A 82 1.23 16.49 -5.73
C ALA A 82 2.73 16.17 -5.77
N ILE A 83 3.31 16.06 -6.98
CA ILE A 83 4.75 15.85 -7.17
C ILE A 83 5.54 17.06 -6.64
N ALA A 84 5.12 18.28 -6.98
CA ALA A 84 5.76 19.50 -6.48
C ALA A 84 5.72 19.58 -4.94
N LEU A 85 4.57 19.26 -4.34
CA LEU A 85 4.44 19.23 -2.88
C LEU A 85 5.34 18.17 -2.23
N ALA A 86 5.43 16.97 -2.83
CA ALA A 86 6.32 15.92 -2.35
C ALA A 86 7.80 16.35 -2.41
N GLN A 87 8.21 17.04 -3.47
CA GLN A 87 9.57 17.59 -3.60
C GLN A 87 9.88 18.63 -2.52
N GLU A 88 8.93 19.52 -2.21
CA GLU A 88 9.06 20.48 -1.11
C GLU A 88 9.20 19.79 0.25
N PHE A 89 8.40 18.74 0.51
CA PHE A 89 8.57 17.94 1.73
C PHE A 89 9.95 17.29 1.82
N LEU A 90 10.48 16.77 0.71
CA LEU A 90 11.82 16.17 0.70
C LEU A 90 12.92 17.21 0.96
N GLN A 91 12.84 18.39 0.34
CA GLN A 91 13.80 19.47 0.55
C GLN A 91 13.83 19.99 1.99
N GLN A 92 12.67 20.00 2.65
CA GLN A 92 12.53 20.45 4.04
C GLN A 92 12.71 19.32 5.05
N SER A 93 12.86 18.08 4.58
CA SER A 93 13.09 16.92 5.45
C SER A 93 14.55 16.86 5.90
N ASN A 94 14.79 16.16 7.02
CA ASN A 94 16.13 15.81 7.45
C ASN A 94 16.60 14.46 6.85
N LEU A 95 16.04 14.05 5.71
CA LEU A 95 16.40 12.78 5.09
C LEU A 95 17.78 12.86 4.41
N PRO A 96 18.58 11.78 4.47
CA PRO A 96 19.86 11.75 3.78
C PRO A 96 19.69 11.86 2.25
N PRO A 97 20.62 12.51 1.52
CA PRO A 97 20.55 12.68 0.07
C PRO A 97 20.55 11.37 -0.75
N LYS A 98 20.90 10.23 -0.12
CA LYS A 98 21.01 8.90 -0.76
C LYS A 98 19.87 7.94 -0.40
N SER A 99 18.83 8.43 0.27
CA SER A 99 17.68 7.61 0.67
C SER A 99 16.51 7.68 -0.33
N LEU A 100 16.72 8.31 -1.48
CA LEU A 100 15.81 8.39 -2.62
C LEU A 100 16.28 7.46 -3.74
#